data_AF-G3MLD4-F1
#
_entry.id   AF-G3MLD4-F1
#
_cell.length_a   1.000
_cell.length_b   1.000
_cell.length_c   1.000
_cell.angle_alpha   90.00
_cell.angle_beta   90.00
_cell.angle_gamma   90.00
#
_symmetry.space_group_name_H-M   'P 1'
#
loop_
_entity.id
_entity.type
_entity.pdbx_description
1 polymer ?
#
loop_
_entity_poly.entity_id
_entity_poly.type
_entity_poly.pdbx_seq_one_letter_code
_entity_poly.pdbx_strand_id
1 'polypeptide(L)'
;MSFSFKFDIPDAQEEDTNEGELIELGSKQVNKPIAPYEEVLPVPEHENLHEDVEKSVLDLMTIKVEFLVGSQMESLLRGDILEAAEENLDIVPSVYEGGMKVWECSIDLAEYMENNLNIDDETKVLELGCGAGLPGLLACLKGASVDFQDYNKQVLELITIPNAFANIGARVKKRCQFFAGDWSALEDNIAPSQYDVILTSETIYSTSSYKSLIAVLKKAVKRTGFILVAAKTCYFGVGGGTRLFEDALAEDGFFTSRVVFCIDPNKRRPPKCDPPVISRPFGGVPIGPAIPQIPRRRQ
;
A
#
# COMPACT_ATOMS: atom_id res chain seq x y z
N MET A 1 7.70 -32.21 15.67
CA MET A 1 6.98 -31.76 16.87
C MET A 1 5.78 -30.94 16.39
N SER A 2 4.59 -31.55 16.37
CA SER A 2 3.35 -30.85 16.08
C SER A 2 2.76 -30.34 17.40
N PHE A 3 2.30 -29.09 17.41
CA PHE A 3 1.53 -28.54 18.53
C PHE A 3 0.07 -28.47 18.11
N SER A 4 -0.80 -29.08 18.90
CA SER A 4 -2.26 -29.03 18.77
C SER A 4 -2.80 -28.33 20.01
N PHE A 5 -3.67 -27.34 19.82
CA PHE A 5 -4.43 -26.72 20.90
C PHE A 5 -5.77 -27.45 21.03
N LYS A 6 -5.99 -28.07 22.19
CA LYS A 6 -7.31 -28.59 22.58
C LYS A 6 -8.08 -27.46 23.26
N PHE A 7 -9.24 -27.11 22.71
CA PHE A 7 -10.27 -26.37 23.43
C PHE A 7 -11.24 -27.41 24.01
N ASP A 8 -11.32 -27.49 25.35
CA ASP A 8 -12.31 -28.32 26.04
C ASP A 8 -13.68 -27.63 25.93
N ILE A 9 -14.57 -28.21 25.14
CA ILE A 9 -16.00 -27.84 25.08
C ILE A 9 -16.76 -28.94 25.84
N PRO A 10 -17.48 -28.63 26.93
CA PRO A 10 -18.34 -29.61 27.60
C PRO A 10 -19.58 -29.89 26.76
N ASP A 11 -19.98 -31.16 26.73
CA ASP A 11 -21.21 -31.73 26.13
C ASP A 11 -21.23 -31.87 24.61
N ALA A 12 -20.45 -32.84 24.11
CA ALA A 12 -20.76 -33.53 22.86
C ALA A 12 -21.08 -35.00 23.17
N GLN A 13 -22.34 -35.39 23.04
CA GLN A 13 -22.73 -36.79 22.95
C GLN A 13 -22.29 -37.33 21.59
N GLU A 14 -21.57 -38.45 21.61
CA GLU A 14 -21.15 -39.18 20.42
C GLU A 14 -22.37 -39.79 19.71
N GLU A 15 -22.56 -39.46 18.43
CA GLU A 15 -23.32 -40.32 17.52
C GLU A 15 -22.47 -40.66 16.28
N ASP A 16 -22.47 -41.95 16.00
CA ASP A 16 -21.65 -42.69 15.06
C ASP A 16 -22.04 -42.47 13.59
N THR A 17 -21.00 -42.47 12.75
CA THR A 17 -20.93 -42.91 11.34
C THR A 17 -22.06 -42.52 10.37
N ASN A 18 -21.71 -41.66 9.40
CA ASN A 18 -22.08 -41.90 8.02
C ASN A 18 -21.00 -41.36 7.07
N GLU A 19 -20.54 -42.23 6.18
CA GLU A 19 -19.68 -41.88 5.05
C GLU A 19 -20.40 -40.84 4.18
N GLY A 20 -19.89 -39.61 4.17
CA GLY A 20 -20.43 -38.49 3.41
C GLY A 20 -19.31 -37.81 2.63
N GLU A 21 -19.61 -37.52 1.36
CA GLU A 21 -18.76 -36.93 0.33
C GLU A 21 -17.74 -35.88 0.83
N LEU A 22 -16.54 -35.91 0.23
CA LEU A 22 -15.62 -34.78 0.20
C LEU A 22 -16.36 -33.57 -0.39
N ILE A 23 -16.90 -32.71 0.47
CA ILE A 23 -17.35 -31.39 0.08
C ILE A 23 -16.07 -30.61 -0.26
N GLU A 24 -15.80 -30.49 -1.57
CA GLU A 24 -15.01 -29.39 -2.10
C GLU A 24 -15.68 -28.11 -1.59
N LEU A 25 -15.12 -27.52 -0.53
CA LEU A 25 -15.38 -26.13 -0.15
C LEU A 25 -14.76 -25.29 -1.26
N GLY A 26 -15.46 -25.22 -2.39
CA GLY A 26 -15.22 -24.25 -3.42
C GLY A 26 -15.20 -22.90 -2.74
N SER A 27 -14.03 -22.27 -2.70
CA SER A 27 -13.91 -20.86 -2.39
C SER A 27 -14.89 -20.14 -3.32
N LYS A 28 -16.04 -19.72 -2.80
CA LYS A 28 -16.89 -18.80 -3.53
C LYS A 28 -16.04 -17.56 -3.74
N GLN A 29 -15.44 -17.45 -4.93
CA GLN A 29 -14.87 -16.21 -5.41
C GLN A 29 -16.06 -15.26 -5.53
N VAL A 30 -16.32 -14.52 -4.46
CA VAL A 30 -17.17 -13.35 -4.52
C VAL A 30 -16.44 -12.39 -5.46
N ASN A 31 -16.96 -12.18 -6.66
CA ASN A 31 -16.38 -11.25 -7.62
C ASN A 31 -16.31 -9.88 -6.97
N LYS A 32 -15.09 -9.40 -6.70
CA LYS A 32 -14.79 -8.07 -6.18
C LYS A 32 -15.44 -7.02 -7.10
N PRO A 33 -16.35 -6.14 -6.62
CA PRO A 33 -16.80 -5.02 -7.42
C PRO A 33 -15.60 -4.17 -7.84
N ILE A 34 -15.48 -3.90 -9.13
CA ILE A 34 -14.40 -3.08 -9.67
C ILE A 34 -14.79 -1.62 -9.45
N ALA A 35 -14.17 -0.96 -8.47
CA ALA A 35 -14.35 0.47 -8.26
C ALA A 35 -13.87 1.24 -9.51
N PRO A 36 -14.69 2.18 -10.03
CA PRO A 36 -14.35 2.92 -11.24
C PRO A 36 -13.14 3.83 -11.00
N TYR A 37 -12.39 4.09 -12.07
CA TYR A 37 -11.35 5.11 -12.05
C TYR A 37 -11.96 6.51 -11.94
N GLU A 38 -11.43 7.32 -11.03
CA GLU A 38 -11.76 8.73 -10.90
C GLU A 38 -10.51 9.54 -10.53
N GLU A 39 -10.24 10.64 -11.23
CA GLU A 39 -9.26 11.62 -10.80
C GLU A 39 -9.90 12.56 -9.78
N VAL A 40 -9.37 12.58 -8.56
CA VAL A 40 -9.89 13.38 -7.45
C VAL A 40 -9.14 14.70 -7.39
N LEU A 41 -9.83 15.79 -7.68
CA LEU A 41 -9.24 17.12 -7.65
C LEU A 41 -9.37 17.74 -6.25
N PRO A 42 -8.31 18.36 -5.71
CA PRO A 42 -8.42 19.13 -4.48
C PRO A 42 -9.41 20.29 -4.62
N VAL A 43 -10.33 20.41 -3.66
CA VAL A 43 -11.24 21.56 -3.52
C VAL A 43 -10.92 22.34 -2.23
N PRO A 44 -11.30 23.63 -2.13
CA PRO A 44 -10.96 24.48 -0.98
C PRO A 44 -11.28 23.89 0.39
N GLU A 45 -12.33 23.09 0.49
CA GLU A 45 -12.74 22.37 1.70
C GLU A 45 -11.67 21.36 2.14
N HIS A 46 -11.07 20.62 1.20
CA HIS A 46 -9.98 19.68 1.49
C HIS A 46 -8.69 20.40 1.90
N GLU A 47 -8.44 21.58 1.33
CA GLU A 47 -7.19 22.34 1.56
C GLU A 47 -7.05 22.75 3.02
N ASN A 48 -8.15 23.15 3.67
CA ASN A 48 -8.13 23.66 5.04
C ASN A 48 -8.53 22.61 6.09
N LEU A 49 -8.98 21.42 5.68
CA LEU A 49 -9.45 20.38 6.60
C LEU A 49 -8.39 20.00 7.65
N HIS A 50 -7.11 20.07 7.29
CA HIS A 50 -5.99 19.76 8.17
C HIS A 50 -5.74 20.80 9.28
N GLU A 51 -6.39 21.97 9.25
CA GLU A 51 -6.20 23.05 10.25
C GLU A 51 -6.95 22.76 11.55
N ASP A 52 -8.15 22.18 11.44
CA ASP A 52 -9.07 21.95 12.57
C ASP A 52 -8.99 20.52 13.14
N VAL A 53 -8.03 19.72 12.67
CA VAL A 53 -7.90 18.29 13.01
C VAL A 53 -6.56 18.02 13.69
N GLU A 54 -6.58 17.12 14.68
CA GLU A 54 -5.36 16.68 15.35
C GLU A 54 -4.44 15.93 14.38
N LYS A 55 -3.16 16.29 14.43
CA LYS A 55 -2.12 15.71 13.59
C LYS A 55 -1.15 14.90 14.43
N SER A 56 -0.84 13.70 13.96
CA SER A 56 0.33 12.95 14.39
C SER A 56 1.55 13.37 13.58
N VAL A 57 2.74 13.17 14.15
CA VAL A 57 4.00 13.50 13.49
C VAL A 57 4.88 12.26 13.46
N LEU A 58 5.30 11.87 12.26
CA LEU A 58 6.39 10.93 12.06
C LEU A 58 7.69 11.74 12.01
N ASP A 59 8.47 11.67 13.10
CA ASP A 59 9.76 12.34 13.22
C ASP A 59 10.86 11.42 12.67
N LEU A 60 11.25 11.66 11.43
CA LEU A 60 12.36 10.97 10.79
C LEU A 60 13.67 11.76 11.04
N MET A 61 14.82 11.23 10.65
CA MET A 61 16.12 11.81 11.03
C MET A 61 16.32 13.25 10.55
N THR A 62 15.77 13.58 9.38
CA THR A 62 15.97 14.85 8.67
C THR A 62 14.67 15.56 8.34
N ILE A 63 13.56 14.84 8.24
CA ILE A 63 12.27 15.35 7.80
C ILE A 63 11.19 14.92 8.80
N LYS A 64 10.24 15.81 9.05
CA LYS A 64 9.02 15.48 9.79
C LYS A 64 7.87 15.39 8.82
N VAL A 65 7.05 14.36 8.95
CA VAL A 65 5.83 14.18 8.16
C VAL A 65 4.64 14.30 9.11
N GLU A 66 3.78 15.28 8.87
CA GLU A 66 2.52 15.44 9.62
C GLU A 66 1.40 14.65 8.94
N PHE A 67 0.54 14.00 9.71
CA PHE A 67 -0.60 13.26 9.15
C PHE A 67 -1.78 13.22 10.11
N LEU A 68 -2.98 13.26 9.55
CA LEU A 68 -4.25 13.18 10.26
C LEU A 68 -4.45 11.79 10.85
N VAL A 69 -5.06 11.74 12.05
CA VAL A 69 -5.41 10.48 12.71
C VAL A 69 -6.82 10.06 12.28
N GLY A 70 -6.92 8.89 11.64
CA GLY A 70 -8.16 8.40 11.02
C GLY A 70 -9.38 8.33 11.93
N SER A 71 -9.20 8.05 13.23
CA SER A 71 -10.31 7.92 14.19
C SER A 71 -11.17 9.18 14.35
N GLN A 72 -10.65 10.36 13.98
CA GLN A 72 -11.42 11.61 14.03
C GLN A 72 -12.27 11.80 12.76
N MET A 73 -11.82 11.21 11.66
CA MET A 73 -12.46 11.32 10.34
C MET A 73 -13.61 10.33 10.17
N GLU A 74 -13.73 9.33 11.05
CA GLU A 74 -14.85 8.39 11.07
C GLU A 74 -16.21 9.10 11.11
N SER A 75 -16.30 10.22 11.84
CA SER A 75 -17.52 11.04 11.92
C SER A 75 -17.92 11.75 10.62
N LEU A 76 -16.96 11.89 9.69
CA LEU A 76 -17.16 12.50 8.37
C LEU A 76 -17.47 11.47 7.30
N LEU A 77 -17.34 10.17 7.61
CA LEU A 77 -17.70 9.10 6.71
C LEU A 77 -19.21 9.10 6.42
N ARG A 78 -19.55 8.59 5.24
CA ARG A 78 -20.91 8.49 4.74
C ARG A 78 -21.07 7.11 4.07
N GLY A 79 -22.24 6.52 4.22
CA GLY A 79 -22.61 5.25 3.56
C GLY A 79 -21.77 4.07 4.04
N ASP A 80 -21.53 3.10 3.15
CA ASP A 80 -20.93 1.79 3.44
C ASP A 80 -19.56 1.86 4.16
N ILE A 81 -18.82 2.96 4.00
CA ILE A 81 -17.52 3.17 4.68
C ILE A 81 -17.72 3.50 6.16
N LEU A 82 -18.79 4.22 6.52
CA LEU A 82 -19.15 4.48 7.91
C LEU A 82 -19.55 3.16 8.60
N GLU A 83 -20.36 2.33 7.93
CA GLU A 83 -20.77 1.02 8.45
C GLU A 83 -19.54 0.12 8.70
N ALA A 84 -18.59 0.07 7.75
CA ALA A 84 -17.34 -0.68 7.91
C ALA A 84 -16.47 -0.17 9.08
N ALA A 85 -16.37 1.15 9.26
CA ALA A 85 -15.62 1.76 10.35
C ALA A 85 -16.28 1.51 11.72
N GLU A 86 -17.61 1.63 11.82
CA GLU A 86 -18.38 1.39 13.04
C GLU A 86 -18.29 -0.07 13.52
N GLU A 87 -18.16 -1.03 12.61
CA GLU A 87 -17.99 -2.45 12.94
C GLU A 87 -16.55 -2.83 13.40
N ASN A 88 -15.63 -1.87 13.53
CA ASN A 88 -14.19 -2.09 13.78
C ASN A 88 -13.52 -3.03 12.77
N LEU A 89 -14.07 -3.12 11.55
CA LEU A 89 -13.47 -3.90 10.49
C LEU A 89 -12.38 -3.05 9.84
N ASP A 90 -11.13 -3.25 10.29
CA ASP A 90 -9.92 -2.63 9.72
C ASP A 90 -9.87 -2.79 8.18
N ILE A 91 -10.45 -3.88 7.66
CA ILE A 91 -10.58 -4.18 6.23
C ILE A 91 -11.95 -4.85 6.02
N VAL A 92 -12.77 -4.26 5.15
CA VAL A 92 -13.90 -4.91 4.48
C VAL A 92 -13.51 -5.05 3.01
N PRO A 93 -13.05 -6.23 2.56
CA PRO A 93 -12.56 -6.40 1.20
C PRO A 93 -13.58 -5.87 0.19
N SER A 94 -13.14 -5.03 -0.73
CA SER A 94 -13.95 -4.38 -1.78
C SER A 94 -14.88 -3.22 -1.35
N VAL A 95 -15.03 -2.97 -0.05
CA VAL A 95 -15.87 -1.87 0.48
C VAL A 95 -15.01 -0.84 1.21
N TYR A 96 -14.05 -1.28 2.00
CA TYR A 96 -13.14 -0.43 2.76
C TYR A 96 -11.81 -1.16 3.00
N GLU A 97 -10.73 -0.68 2.40
CA GLU A 97 -9.42 -1.37 2.46
C GLU A 97 -8.50 -0.78 3.53
N GLY A 98 -9.07 -0.19 4.60
CA GLY A 98 -8.30 0.23 5.78
C GLY A 98 -7.45 1.49 5.61
N GLY A 99 -7.75 2.33 4.62
CA GLY A 99 -6.91 3.48 4.24
C GLY A 99 -6.87 4.64 5.26
N MET A 100 -7.75 4.67 6.27
CA MET A 100 -7.72 5.70 7.32
C MET A 100 -6.71 5.40 8.44
N LYS A 101 -6.23 4.16 8.53
CA LYS A 101 -5.21 3.76 9.49
C LYS A 101 -3.83 3.89 8.87
N VAL A 102 -2.89 4.41 9.63
CA VAL A 102 -1.47 4.30 9.27
C VAL A 102 -0.98 2.91 9.64
N TRP A 103 -0.60 2.17 8.61
CA TRP A 103 -0.04 0.83 8.76
C TRP A 103 1.46 0.89 9.00
N GLU A 104 1.95 -0.14 9.67
CA GLU A 104 3.33 -0.22 10.16
C GLU A 104 4.34 -0.20 8.99
N CYS A 105 4.02 -0.90 7.88
CA CYS A 105 4.83 -0.88 6.66
C CYS A 105 5.04 0.52 6.08
N SER A 106 4.05 1.41 6.19
CA SER A 106 4.14 2.74 5.58
C SER A 106 5.21 3.57 6.29
N ILE A 107 5.33 3.39 7.61
CA ILE A 107 6.38 4.01 8.42
C ILE A 107 7.75 3.40 8.05
N ASP A 108 7.83 2.07 7.98
CA ASP A 108 9.08 1.36 7.64
C ASP A 108 9.59 1.76 6.26
N LEU A 109 8.67 1.90 5.29
CA LEU A 109 8.99 2.33 3.93
C LEU A 109 9.48 3.77 3.92
N ALA A 110 8.83 4.67 4.67
CA ALA A 110 9.27 6.07 4.79
C ALA A 110 10.68 6.16 5.42
N GLU A 111 10.94 5.43 6.52
CA GLU A 111 12.26 5.36 7.14
C GLU A 111 13.32 4.81 6.19
N TYR A 112 13.01 3.74 5.46
CA TYR A 112 13.92 3.20 4.45
C TYR A 112 14.21 4.23 3.37
N MET A 113 13.19 4.89 2.83
CA MET A 113 13.35 5.92 1.80
C MET A 113 14.20 7.09 2.27
N GLU A 114 13.99 7.56 3.50
CA GLU A 114 14.77 8.68 4.05
C GLU A 114 16.27 8.38 4.07
N ASN A 115 16.62 7.17 4.52
CA ASN A 115 18.01 6.77 4.73
C ASN A 115 18.72 6.32 3.44
N ASN A 116 17.96 5.86 2.44
CA ASN A 116 18.54 5.12 1.32
C ASN A 116 18.29 5.74 -0.05
N LEU A 117 17.32 6.64 -0.20
CA LEU A 117 16.98 7.22 -1.50
C LEU A 117 17.35 8.70 -1.60
N ASN A 118 17.97 9.05 -2.72
CA ASN A 118 18.13 10.43 -3.14
C ASN A 118 16.99 10.84 -4.06
N ILE A 119 16.00 11.55 -3.51
CA ILE A 119 14.84 12.10 -4.22
C ILE A 119 15.08 13.59 -4.47
N ASP A 120 14.69 14.06 -5.66
CA ASP A 120 14.79 15.46 -6.08
C ASP A 120 13.51 15.92 -6.80
N ASP A 121 13.52 17.14 -7.36
CA ASP A 121 12.37 17.76 -8.01
C ASP A 121 12.08 17.28 -9.43
N GLU A 122 12.96 16.46 -10.02
CA GLU A 122 12.72 15.78 -11.29
C GLU A 122 12.14 14.38 -11.10
N THR A 123 12.21 13.85 -9.87
CA THR A 123 11.74 12.51 -9.53
C THR A 123 10.21 12.42 -9.61
N LYS A 124 9.71 11.45 -10.38
CA LYS A 124 8.28 11.10 -10.44
C LYS A 124 8.00 9.83 -9.65
N VAL A 125 7.09 9.92 -8.69
CA VAL A 125 6.70 8.82 -7.80
C VAL A 125 5.22 8.49 -7.97
N LEU A 126 4.88 7.20 -7.91
CA LEU A 126 3.50 6.73 -7.76
C LEU A 126 3.39 6.00 -6.43
N GLU A 127 2.40 6.32 -5.61
CA GLU A 127 2.07 5.54 -4.42
C GLU A 127 0.74 4.81 -4.61
N LEU A 128 0.78 3.47 -4.64
CA LEU A 128 -0.39 2.60 -4.80
C LEU A 128 -0.90 2.11 -3.45
N GLY A 129 -2.21 2.22 -3.22
CA GLY A 129 -2.82 1.95 -1.92
C GLY A 129 -2.28 2.91 -0.87
N CYS A 130 -2.36 4.21 -1.14
CA CYS A 130 -1.61 5.21 -0.38
C CYS A 130 -2.15 5.42 1.04
N GLY A 131 -3.45 5.24 1.30
CA GLY A 131 -4.03 5.56 2.61
C GLY A 131 -3.66 6.99 3.06
N ALA A 132 -3.01 7.10 4.22
CA ALA A 132 -2.47 8.36 4.71
C ALA A 132 -1.38 9.03 3.84
N GLY A 133 -0.78 8.29 2.90
CA GLY A 133 0.20 8.78 1.93
C GLY A 133 1.60 8.99 2.49
N LEU A 134 1.97 8.38 3.61
CA LEU A 134 3.22 8.70 4.33
C LEU A 134 4.50 8.59 3.44
N PRO A 135 4.77 7.46 2.77
CA PRO A 135 5.88 7.35 1.81
C PRO A 135 5.86 8.43 0.72
N GLY A 136 4.71 8.69 0.10
CA GLY A 136 4.57 9.70 -0.95
C GLY A 136 4.74 11.14 -0.41
N LEU A 137 4.25 11.44 0.79
CA LEU A 137 4.42 12.73 1.44
C LEU A 137 5.89 13.02 1.77
N LEU A 138 6.63 12.01 2.22
CA LEU A 138 8.08 12.11 2.36
C LEU A 138 8.76 12.41 1.02
N ALA A 139 8.35 11.74 -0.06
CA ALA A 139 8.87 12.02 -1.39
C ALA A 139 8.55 13.47 -1.84
N CYS A 140 7.32 13.95 -1.60
CA CYS A 140 6.91 15.34 -1.82
C CYS A 140 7.78 16.34 -1.06
N LEU A 141 8.05 16.09 0.24
CA LEU A 141 8.90 16.95 1.08
C LEU A 141 10.36 16.96 0.61
N LYS A 142 10.84 15.86 0.02
CA LYS A 142 12.15 15.78 -0.65
C LYS A 142 12.15 16.42 -2.05
N GLY A 143 11.00 16.80 -2.58
CA GLY A 143 10.85 17.58 -3.80
C GLY A 143 10.15 16.86 -4.95
N ALA A 144 9.84 15.57 -4.86
CA ALA A 144 9.25 14.82 -5.97
C ALA A 144 7.88 15.35 -6.43
N SER A 145 7.51 15.01 -7.66
CA SER A 145 6.11 14.96 -8.08
C SER A 145 5.55 13.56 -7.77
N VAL A 146 4.41 13.50 -7.10
CA VAL A 146 3.86 12.25 -6.56
C VAL A 146 2.40 12.10 -6.96
N ASP A 147 2.10 11.03 -7.65
CA ASP A 147 0.72 10.64 -7.91
C ASP A 147 0.30 9.63 -6.84
N PHE A 148 -0.82 9.90 -6.16
CA PHE A 148 -1.35 9.08 -5.07
C PHE A 148 -2.56 8.30 -5.57
N GLN A 149 -2.63 7.02 -5.25
CA GLN A 149 -3.77 6.18 -5.59
C GLN A 149 -4.28 5.41 -4.39
N ASP A 150 -5.59 5.46 -4.18
CA ASP A 150 -6.30 4.60 -3.23
C ASP A 150 -7.53 3.96 -3.89
N TYR A 151 -8.02 2.85 -3.35
CA TYR A 151 -9.25 2.25 -3.83
C TYR A 151 -10.45 3.16 -3.52
N ASN A 152 -10.45 3.79 -2.35
CA ASN A 152 -11.56 4.57 -1.83
C ASN A 152 -11.35 6.07 -2.07
N LYS A 153 -12.25 6.70 -2.84
CA LYS A 153 -12.23 8.15 -3.07
C LYS A 153 -12.23 8.95 -1.77
N GLN A 154 -13.02 8.54 -0.79
CA GLN A 154 -13.14 9.21 0.50
C GLN A 154 -11.83 9.19 1.30
N VAL A 155 -10.99 8.17 1.14
CA VAL A 155 -9.66 8.15 1.77
C VAL A 155 -8.78 9.27 1.20
N LEU A 156 -8.84 9.50 -0.12
CA LEU A 156 -8.13 10.59 -0.75
C LEU A 156 -8.65 11.95 -0.28
N GLU A 157 -9.97 12.15 -0.28
CA GLU A 157 -10.62 13.42 0.07
C GLU A 157 -10.43 13.81 1.54
N LEU A 158 -10.53 12.84 2.46
CA LEU A 158 -10.55 13.08 3.90
C LEU A 158 -9.19 12.88 4.58
N ILE A 159 -8.26 12.15 3.96
CA ILE A 159 -6.95 11.85 4.55
C ILE A 159 -5.82 12.32 3.65
N THR A 160 -5.68 11.73 2.46
CA THR A 160 -4.46 11.90 1.64
C THR A 160 -4.28 13.34 1.17
N ILE A 161 -5.33 13.97 0.64
CA ILE A 161 -5.30 15.35 0.16
C ILE A 161 -5.04 16.32 1.34
N PRO A 162 -5.80 16.29 2.45
CA PRO A 162 -5.51 17.11 3.63
C PRO A 162 -4.09 16.94 4.17
N ASN A 163 -3.57 15.70 4.25
CA ASN A 163 -2.19 15.44 4.65
C ASN A 163 -1.20 16.09 3.68
N ALA A 164 -1.44 16.04 2.38
CA ALA A 164 -0.59 16.69 1.39
C ALA A 164 -0.56 18.21 1.59
N PHE A 165 -1.70 18.84 1.88
CA PHE A 165 -1.75 20.27 2.20
C PHE A 165 -1.02 20.61 3.49
N ALA A 166 -1.15 19.78 4.53
CA ALA A 166 -0.42 19.97 5.79
C ALA A 166 1.11 20.00 5.60
N ASN A 167 1.64 19.19 4.69
CA ASN A 167 3.10 19.06 4.52
C ASN A 167 3.70 20.00 3.47
N ILE A 168 3.02 20.22 2.33
CA ILE A 168 3.59 21.00 1.22
C ILE A 168 2.74 22.20 0.79
N GLY A 169 1.60 22.44 1.44
CA GLY A 169 0.72 23.59 1.21
C GLY A 169 0.23 23.66 -0.23
N ALA A 170 0.10 24.87 -0.78
CA ALA A 170 -0.37 25.08 -2.15
C ALA A 170 0.47 24.39 -3.25
N ARG A 171 1.67 23.86 -2.92
CA ARG A 171 2.46 23.05 -3.86
C ARG A 171 1.78 21.74 -4.26
N VAL A 172 0.81 21.24 -3.47
CA VAL A 172 -0.03 20.08 -3.83
C VAL A 172 -0.57 20.21 -5.25
N LYS A 173 -1.11 21.39 -5.60
CA LYS A 173 -1.73 21.66 -6.92
C LYS A 173 -0.76 21.53 -8.10
N LYS A 174 0.55 21.50 -7.86
CA LYS A 174 1.59 21.36 -8.89
C LYS A 174 2.36 20.05 -8.80
N ARG A 175 2.44 19.47 -7.61
CA ARG A 175 3.28 18.29 -7.33
C ARG A 175 2.49 17.01 -7.16
N CYS A 176 1.17 17.08 -6.95
CA CYS A 176 0.36 15.91 -6.66
C CYS A 176 -0.81 15.75 -7.62
N GLN A 177 -1.12 14.50 -7.97
CA GLN A 177 -2.38 14.06 -8.54
C GLN A 177 -2.95 12.93 -7.67
N PHE A 178 -4.27 12.74 -7.69
CA PHE A 178 -4.95 11.77 -6.84
C PHE A 178 -5.92 10.93 -7.68
N PHE A 179 -5.81 9.61 -7.58
CA PHE A 179 -6.60 8.67 -8.37
C PHE A 179 -7.34 7.70 -7.46
N ALA A 180 -8.67 7.66 -7.56
CA ALA A 180 -9.50 6.67 -6.89
C ALA A 180 -9.81 5.50 -7.84
N GLY A 181 -10.03 4.31 -7.29
CA GLY A 181 -10.54 3.16 -8.02
C GLY A 181 -9.67 1.90 -7.90
N ASP A 182 -10.17 0.80 -8.47
CA ASP A 182 -9.43 -0.47 -8.49
C ASP A 182 -8.21 -0.39 -9.42
N TRP A 183 -7.16 -1.16 -9.12
CA TRP A 183 -5.96 -1.21 -9.94
C TRP A 183 -6.23 -1.62 -11.38
N SER A 184 -7.23 -2.46 -11.66
CA SER A 184 -7.61 -2.78 -13.04
C SER A 184 -8.12 -1.55 -13.81
N ALA A 185 -8.94 -0.71 -13.17
CA ALA A 185 -9.42 0.53 -13.77
C ALA A 185 -8.28 1.58 -13.88
N LEU A 186 -7.38 1.63 -12.89
CA LEU A 186 -6.18 2.47 -12.97
C LEU A 186 -5.26 2.03 -14.10
N GLU A 187 -5.08 0.73 -14.32
CA GLU A 187 -4.27 0.21 -15.42
C GLU A 187 -4.73 0.82 -16.73
N ASP A 188 -6.03 0.85 -17.03
CA ASP A 188 -6.54 1.39 -18.29
C ASP A 188 -6.25 2.89 -18.47
N ASN A 189 -6.23 3.67 -17.37
CA ASN A 189 -6.16 5.13 -17.40
C ASN A 189 -4.76 5.70 -17.13
N ILE A 190 -3.85 4.93 -16.51
CA ILE A 190 -2.51 5.40 -16.19
C ILE A 190 -1.61 5.41 -17.43
N ALA A 191 -0.86 6.50 -17.61
CA ALA A 191 0.07 6.61 -18.73
C ALA A 191 1.30 5.69 -18.52
N PRO A 192 1.78 5.03 -19.60
CA PRO A 192 2.84 4.05 -19.47
C PRO A 192 4.20 4.67 -19.19
N SER A 193 5.03 3.98 -18.41
CA SER A 193 6.45 4.29 -18.17
C SER A 193 6.73 5.72 -17.69
N GLN A 194 5.95 6.20 -16.71
CA GLN A 194 6.06 7.57 -16.19
C GLN A 194 6.87 7.70 -14.91
N TYR A 195 6.93 6.66 -14.08
CA TYR A 195 7.43 6.78 -12.71
C TYR A 195 8.84 6.21 -12.55
N ASP A 196 9.69 6.97 -11.86
CA ASP A 196 11.04 6.55 -11.49
C ASP A 196 10.99 5.60 -10.29
N VAL A 197 10.06 5.85 -9.37
CA VAL A 197 9.81 5.02 -8.19
C VAL A 197 8.32 4.74 -8.07
N ILE A 198 7.95 3.49 -7.83
CA ILE A 198 6.60 3.15 -7.38
C ILE A 198 6.70 2.65 -5.94
N LEU A 199 5.84 3.16 -5.07
CA LEU A 199 5.76 2.86 -3.65
C LEU A 199 4.45 2.14 -3.38
N THR A 200 4.48 1.12 -2.53
CA THR A 200 3.25 0.50 -2.06
C THR A 200 3.49 -0.21 -0.74
N SER A 201 2.57 -0.06 0.21
CA SER A 201 2.70 -0.60 1.57
C SER A 201 1.42 -1.30 2.00
N GLU A 202 1.51 -2.53 2.51
CA GLU A 202 0.38 -3.40 2.89
C GLU A 202 -0.65 -3.65 1.79
N THR A 203 -0.19 -3.85 0.56
CA THR A 203 -1.08 -4.06 -0.62
C THR A 203 -1.10 -5.49 -1.15
N ILE A 204 -0.26 -6.38 -0.61
CA ILE A 204 -0.11 -7.77 -1.06
C ILE A 204 -0.71 -8.79 -0.07
N TYR A 205 -1.63 -8.37 0.79
CA TYR A 205 -2.30 -9.26 1.74
C TYR A 205 -3.30 -10.21 1.06
N SER A 206 -3.80 -9.86 -0.14
CA SER A 206 -4.80 -10.64 -0.87
C SER A 206 -4.25 -11.09 -2.23
N THR A 207 -4.13 -12.42 -2.40
CA THR A 207 -3.61 -13.02 -3.65
C THR A 207 -4.50 -12.76 -4.86
N SER A 208 -5.80 -12.53 -4.66
CA SER A 208 -6.73 -12.21 -5.75
C SER A 208 -6.41 -10.88 -6.43
N SER A 209 -5.72 -9.97 -5.75
CA SER A 209 -5.36 -8.64 -6.27
C SER A 209 -3.96 -8.60 -6.90
N TYR A 210 -3.18 -9.70 -6.84
CA TYR A 210 -1.83 -9.72 -7.38
C TYR A 210 -1.80 -9.43 -8.89
N LYS A 211 -2.74 -10.00 -9.65
CA LYS A 211 -2.80 -9.83 -11.09
C LYS A 211 -2.99 -8.36 -11.48
N SER A 212 -3.95 -7.67 -10.87
CA SER A 212 -4.22 -6.26 -11.16
C SER A 212 -3.09 -5.35 -10.67
N LEU A 213 -2.52 -5.63 -9.50
CA LEU A 213 -1.37 -4.89 -8.99
C LEU A 213 -0.17 -5.01 -9.94
N ILE A 214 0.21 -6.23 -10.31
CA ILE A 214 1.34 -6.49 -11.22
C ILE A 214 1.12 -5.77 -12.56
N ALA A 215 -0.10 -5.79 -13.10
CA ALA A 215 -0.41 -5.14 -14.37
C ALA A 215 -0.17 -3.61 -14.33
N VAL A 216 -0.65 -2.93 -13.28
CA VAL A 216 -0.36 -1.51 -13.06
C VAL A 216 1.14 -1.25 -12.90
N LEU A 217 1.84 -2.04 -12.07
CA LEU A 217 3.28 -1.91 -11.87
C LEU A 217 4.05 -1.99 -13.20
N LYS A 218 3.68 -2.95 -14.07
CA LYS A 218 4.29 -3.16 -15.39
C LYS A 218 4.08 -1.97 -16.31
N LYS A 219 2.84 -1.46 -16.36
CA LYS A 219 2.46 -0.34 -17.23
C LYS A 219 3.13 0.95 -16.77
N ALA A 220 3.09 1.25 -15.47
CA ALA A 220 3.45 2.54 -14.91
C ALA A 220 4.98 2.76 -14.78
N VAL A 221 5.76 1.72 -14.43
CA VAL A 221 7.18 1.89 -14.09
C VAL A 221 8.04 2.20 -15.31
N LYS A 222 8.92 3.20 -15.21
CA LYS A 222 9.96 3.46 -16.23
C LYS A 222 10.89 2.26 -16.36
N ARG A 223 11.52 2.13 -17.54
CA ARG A 223 12.54 1.10 -17.79
C ARG A 223 13.70 1.14 -16.78
N THR A 224 14.07 2.34 -16.32
CA THR A 224 15.14 2.56 -15.33
C THR A 224 14.63 2.75 -13.91
N GLY A 225 13.31 2.67 -13.72
CA GLY A 225 12.70 2.81 -12.41
C GLY A 225 12.72 1.51 -11.62
N PHE A 226 12.33 1.62 -10.35
CA PHE A 226 12.18 0.48 -9.44
C PHE A 226 10.92 0.65 -8.60
N ILE A 227 10.51 -0.44 -7.95
CA ILE A 227 9.31 -0.50 -7.11
C ILE A 227 9.77 -0.90 -5.71
N LEU A 228 9.29 -0.18 -4.69
CA LEU A 228 9.43 -0.57 -3.30
C LEU A 228 8.07 -1.01 -2.79
N VAL A 229 7.98 -2.28 -2.38
CA VAL A 229 6.82 -2.86 -1.71
C VAL A 229 7.19 -3.01 -0.26
N ALA A 230 6.32 -2.66 0.69
CA ALA A 230 6.45 -2.92 2.13
C ALA A 230 5.29 -3.78 2.63
N ALA A 231 5.51 -4.99 3.15
CA ALA A 231 4.43 -5.94 3.42
C ALA A 231 4.79 -7.07 4.39
N LYS A 232 3.86 -7.63 5.16
CA LYS A 232 4.19 -8.73 6.10
C LYS A 232 4.69 -9.97 5.35
N THR A 233 5.55 -10.77 6.00
CA THR A 233 5.97 -12.08 5.46
C THR A 233 4.77 -12.95 5.13
N CYS A 234 3.79 -12.93 6.04
CA CYS A 234 2.57 -13.71 5.97
C CYS A 234 1.42 -12.91 6.58
N TYR A 235 0.29 -12.87 5.86
CA TYR A 235 -0.98 -12.35 6.37
C TYR A 235 -1.91 -13.53 6.67
N PHE A 236 -2.05 -13.86 7.96
CA PHE A 236 -2.93 -14.95 8.41
C PHE A 236 -4.41 -14.64 8.07
N GLY A 237 -5.15 -15.64 7.58
CA GLY A 237 -6.57 -15.53 7.21
C GLY A 237 -6.81 -15.23 5.73
N VAL A 238 -6.24 -14.14 5.21
CA VAL A 238 -6.39 -13.71 3.79
C VAL A 238 -5.39 -14.37 2.84
N GLY A 239 -4.28 -14.90 3.38
CA GLY A 239 -3.40 -15.83 2.67
C GLY A 239 -2.35 -15.20 1.76
N GLY A 240 -2.21 -13.87 1.70
CA GLY A 240 -1.12 -13.21 1.00
C GLY A 240 0.17 -13.08 1.81
N GLY A 241 1.17 -12.44 1.21
CA GLY A 241 2.49 -12.26 1.82
C GLY A 241 3.60 -12.15 0.79
N THR A 242 4.78 -11.73 1.24
CA THR A 242 5.93 -11.45 0.37
C THR A 242 6.30 -12.64 -0.51
N ARG A 243 6.40 -13.84 0.06
CA ARG A 243 6.81 -15.04 -0.70
C ARG A 243 5.86 -15.36 -1.86
N LEU A 244 4.56 -15.35 -1.60
CA LEU A 244 3.55 -15.63 -2.63
C LEU A 244 3.54 -14.56 -3.71
N PHE A 245 3.81 -13.32 -3.35
CA PHE A 245 3.93 -12.24 -4.33
C PHE A 245 5.19 -12.40 -5.19
N GLU A 246 6.33 -12.81 -4.60
CA GLU A 246 7.54 -13.15 -5.36
C GLU A 246 7.29 -14.29 -6.36
N ASP A 247 6.58 -15.34 -5.94
CA ASP A 247 6.22 -16.45 -6.82
C ASP A 247 5.34 -15.97 -7.99
N ALA A 248 4.36 -15.09 -7.74
CA ALA A 248 3.52 -14.49 -8.78
C ALA A 248 4.31 -13.59 -9.76
N LEU A 249 5.31 -12.85 -9.27
CA LEU A 249 6.20 -12.05 -10.12
C LEU A 249 7.09 -12.95 -10.98
N ALA A 250 7.58 -14.06 -10.43
CA ALA A 250 8.39 -15.03 -11.15
C ALA A 250 7.59 -15.74 -12.25
N GLU A 251 6.32 -16.06 -11.98
CA GLU A 251 5.40 -16.63 -12.98
C GLU A 251 5.10 -15.64 -14.11
N ASP A 252 4.86 -14.36 -13.80
CA ASP A 252 4.67 -13.32 -14.82
C ASP A 252 5.94 -13.05 -15.65
N GLY A 253 7.12 -13.20 -15.04
CA GLY A 253 8.42 -13.16 -15.71
C GLY A 253 8.91 -11.77 -16.12
N PHE A 254 8.16 -10.71 -15.83
CA PHE A 254 8.56 -9.33 -16.17
C PHE A 254 9.51 -8.70 -15.16
N PHE A 255 9.42 -9.11 -13.90
CA PHE A 255 10.15 -8.52 -12.79
C PHE A 255 11.11 -9.50 -12.14
N THR A 256 12.14 -8.95 -11.51
CA THR A 256 12.97 -9.62 -10.51
C THR A 256 12.78 -8.93 -9.17
N SER A 257 12.59 -9.71 -8.11
CA SER A 257 12.47 -9.21 -6.74
C SER A 257 13.76 -9.48 -5.94
N ARG A 258 14.00 -8.65 -4.93
CA ARG A 258 14.98 -8.90 -3.87
C ARG A 258 14.56 -8.20 -2.58
N VAL A 259 14.90 -8.80 -1.45
CA VAL A 259 14.75 -8.13 -0.15
C VAL A 259 15.92 -7.18 0.06
N VAL A 260 15.64 -5.93 0.42
CA VAL A 260 16.69 -4.90 0.70
C VAL A 260 16.72 -4.44 2.15
N PHE A 261 15.66 -4.73 2.90
CA PHE A 261 15.49 -4.31 4.28
C PHE A 261 14.58 -5.32 4.99
N CYS A 262 14.88 -5.61 6.26
CA CYS A 262 14.14 -6.56 7.07
C CYS A 262 14.16 -6.08 8.52
N ILE A 263 13.01 -6.16 9.18
CA ILE A 263 12.82 -5.72 10.56
C ILE A 263 12.65 -6.95 11.44
N ASP A 264 13.59 -7.17 12.37
CA ASP A 264 13.54 -8.28 13.33
C ASP A 264 12.63 -7.92 14.52
N PRO A 265 11.53 -8.68 14.75
CA PRO A 265 10.57 -8.40 15.82
C PRO A 265 11.14 -8.51 17.25
N ASN A 266 12.34 -9.09 17.45
CA ASN A 266 12.93 -9.30 18.78
C ASN A 266 13.72 -8.11 19.36
N LYS A 267 13.82 -6.97 18.65
CA LYS A 267 14.53 -5.76 19.12
C LYS A 267 13.55 -4.59 19.37
N ARG A 268 12.92 -4.58 20.56
CA ARG A 268 12.23 -3.44 21.25
C ARG A 268 11.65 -2.28 20.39
N ARG A 269 10.58 -2.53 19.62
CA ARG A 269 9.23 -1.87 19.55
C ARG A 269 8.44 -2.50 18.36
N PRO A 270 7.08 -2.48 18.36
CA PRO A 270 6.17 -3.61 18.05
C PRO A 270 5.85 -3.81 16.53
N PRO A 271 5.08 -4.84 16.10
CA PRO A 271 5.44 -5.80 15.04
C PRO A 271 5.27 -5.30 13.60
N LYS A 272 6.37 -4.96 12.91
CA LYS A 272 6.32 -4.42 11.55
C LYS A 272 6.97 -5.33 10.50
N CYS A 273 6.75 -5.01 9.24
CA CYS A 273 6.53 -5.93 8.13
C CYS A 273 7.68 -5.88 7.09
N ASP A 274 7.74 -6.82 6.13
CA ASP A 274 8.82 -7.03 5.14
C ASP A 274 8.70 -6.24 3.81
N PRO A 275 9.62 -5.34 3.46
CA PRO A 275 9.59 -4.71 2.14
C PRO A 275 10.42 -5.39 1.03
N PRO A 276 9.81 -6.05 0.02
CA PRO A 276 10.55 -6.43 -1.18
C PRO A 276 10.77 -5.24 -2.14
N VAL A 277 11.96 -5.18 -2.73
CA VAL A 277 12.24 -4.31 -3.88
C VAL A 277 12.09 -5.09 -5.15
N ILE A 278 11.34 -4.53 -6.08
CA ILE A 278 11.04 -5.16 -7.36
C ILE A 278 11.61 -4.26 -8.46
N SER A 279 12.32 -4.87 -9.40
CA SER A 279 12.98 -4.18 -10.51
C SER A 279 12.87 -5.01 -11.78
N ARG A 280 13.12 -4.40 -12.95
CA ARG A 280 13.21 -5.18 -14.19
C ARG A 280 14.56 -5.90 -14.27
N PRO A 281 14.64 -7.09 -14.90
CA PRO A 281 15.93 -7.69 -15.22
C PRO A 281 16.69 -6.77 -16.18
N PHE A 282 17.73 -6.08 -15.68
CA PHE A 282 18.69 -5.40 -16.54
C PHE A 282 19.43 -6.47 -17.34
N GLY A 283 19.41 -6.36 -18.66
CA GLY A 283 20.02 -7.34 -19.57
C GLY A 283 21.37 -7.85 -19.06
N GLY A 284 21.38 -9.10 -18.57
CA GLY A 284 22.56 -9.89 -18.25
C GLY A 284 23.50 -9.41 -17.13
N VAL A 285 23.23 -8.29 -16.44
CA VAL A 285 24.11 -7.83 -15.34
C VAL A 285 23.45 -8.12 -13.99
N PRO A 286 24.04 -9.00 -13.15
CA PRO A 286 23.55 -9.22 -11.80
C PRO A 286 23.51 -7.89 -11.06
N ILE A 287 22.36 -7.55 -10.47
CA ILE A 287 22.26 -6.39 -9.60
C ILE A 287 23.11 -6.73 -8.36
N GLY A 288 24.25 -6.07 -8.22
CA GLY A 288 25.12 -6.23 -7.04
C GLY A 288 24.39 -5.85 -5.74
N PRO A 289 25.03 -6.04 -4.57
CA PRO A 289 24.44 -5.76 -3.25
C PRO A 289 24.09 -4.27 -3.01
N ALA A 290 24.32 -3.39 -3.98
CA ALA A 290 24.05 -1.97 -3.87
C ALA A 290 22.54 -1.67 -3.85
N ILE A 291 22.15 -0.79 -2.94
CA ILE A 291 20.82 -0.17 -2.84
C ILE A 291 20.44 0.43 -4.21
N PRO A 292 19.22 0.19 -4.73
CA PRO A 292 18.79 0.83 -5.97
C PRO A 292 18.77 2.35 -5.78
N GLN A 293 19.42 3.07 -6.69
CA GLN A 293 19.41 4.53 -6.71
C GLN A 293 18.65 5.03 -7.92
N ILE A 294 17.95 6.15 -7.77
CA ILE A 294 17.30 6.84 -8.88
C ILE A 294 18.41 7.27 -9.86
N PRO A 295 18.39 6.79 -11.12
CA PRO A 295 19.45 7.11 -12.06
C PRO A 295 19.44 8.59 -12.40
N ARG A 296 20.54 9.30 -12.11
CA ARG A 296 20.72 10.69 -12.54
C ARG A 296 20.67 10.77 -14.05
N ARG A 297 19.81 11.62 -14.60
CA ARG A 297 19.82 11.91 -16.04
C ARG A 297 21.17 12.54 -16.39
N ARG A 298 21.86 11.98 -17.39
CA ARG A 298 23.05 12.63 -17.95
C ARG A 298 22.56 13.93 -18.59
N GLN A 299 23.10 15.06 -18.13
CA GLN A 299 22.95 16.37 -18.78
C GLN A 299 23.51 16.32 -20.21
#